data_AF-A0A172Y0N2-F1
#
_entry.id   AF-A0A172Y0N2-F1
#
_cell.length_a   1.000
_cell.length_b   1.000
_cell.length_c   1.000
_cell.angle_alpha   90.00
_cell.angle_beta   90.00
_cell.angle_gamma   90.00
#
_symmetry.space_group_name_H-M   'P 1'
#
loop_
_entity.id
_entity.type
_entity.pdbx_description
1 polymer ?
#
loop_
_entity_poly.entity_id
_entity_poly.type
_entity_poly.pdbx_seq_one_letter_code
_entity_poly.pdbx_strand_id
1 'polypeptide(L)'
;MKSLIIFLGVFVVFSCKAQQTYPLNTYPDDVPAGSYLKDLNNELTPYIGSWNASFNGTQIFLFISKQPHKLIQYGERKFYRDVLSIKYQIKNSLGVILQDTQNMSFQSNQIEHTIYSLRIRPTLNVISFNYGGTNCGVGWGSIRLKKLNSTQISWEYIPNSTIIDSNKCPSGTDINIYLPETKDLIFTKQ
;
A
#
# COMPACT_ATOMS: atom_id res chain seq x y z
N MET A 1 -58.37 -36.66 6.64
CA MET A 1 -57.25 -37.07 5.76
C MET A 1 -56.75 -35.82 5.06
N LYS A 2 -55.58 -35.31 5.48
CA LYS A 2 -54.36 -35.21 4.64
C LYS A 2 -54.61 -34.35 3.39
N SER A 3 -54.39 -33.04 3.49
CA SER A 3 -53.13 -32.37 3.12
C SER A 3 -53.01 -32.17 1.61
N LEU A 4 -53.01 -30.92 1.15
CA LEU A 4 -51.93 -30.39 0.30
C LEU A 4 -52.11 -28.87 0.10
N ILE A 5 -51.61 -28.06 1.03
CA ILE A 5 -51.22 -26.69 0.68
C ILE A 5 -49.90 -26.85 -0.07
N ILE A 6 -49.94 -26.73 -1.40
CA ILE A 6 -48.73 -26.66 -2.22
C ILE A 6 -48.14 -25.27 -2.03
N PHE A 7 -47.29 -25.13 -1.01
CA PHE A 7 -46.36 -24.01 -0.90
C PHE A 7 -45.26 -24.26 -1.94
N LEU A 8 -45.44 -23.75 -3.15
CA LEU A 8 -44.39 -23.72 -4.17
C LEU A 8 -43.39 -22.63 -3.77
N GLY A 9 -42.59 -22.93 -2.75
CA GLY A 9 -41.42 -22.14 -2.37
C GLY A 9 -40.38 -22.28 -3.46
N VAL A 10 -40.46 -21.41 -4.48
CA VAL A 10 -39.35 -21.19 -5.41
C VAL A 10 -38.22 -20.62 -4.56
N PHE A 11 -37.33 -21.50 -4.10
CA PHE A 11 -36.00 -21.14 -3.66
C PHE A 11 -35.31 -20.51 -4.86
N VAL A 12 -35.43 -19.19 -4.98
CA VAL A 12 -34.48 -18.41 -5.77
C VAL A 12 -33.16 -18.57 -5.05
N VAL A 13 -32.41 -19.61 -5.45
CA VAL A 13 -30.97 -19.70 -5.19
C VAL A 13 -30.35 -18.52 -5.93
N PHE A 14 -30.38 -17.36 -5.27
CA PHE A 14 -29.43 -16.31 -5.55
C PHE A 14 -28.07 -16.98 -5.39
N SER A 15 -27.46 -17.36 -6.52
CA SER A 15 -26.04 -17.60 -6.61
C SER A 15 -25.38 -16.25 -6.38
N CYS A 16 -25.39 -15.82 -5.11
CA CYS A 16 -24.51 -14.80 -4.62
C CYS A 16 -23.14 -15.38 -4.92
N LYS A 17 -22.44 -14.85 -5.93
CA LYS A 17 -21.02 -15.13 -6.13
C LYS A 17 -20.31 -14.50 -4.93
N ALA A 18 -20.44 -15.17 -3.78
CA ALA A 18 -19.81 -14.75 -2.56
C ALA A 18 -18.33 -14.68 -2.86
N GLN A 19 -17.78 -13.49 -2.76
CA GLN A 19 -16.38 -13.26 -3.03
C GLN A 19 -15.57 -14.16 -2.12
N GLN A 20 -14.82 -15.09 -2.71
CA GLN A 20 -14.02 -16.03 -1.95
C GLN A 20 -12.88 -15.28 -1.26
N THR A 21 -12.73 -15.53 0.04
CA THR A 21 -11.69 -14.91 0.87
C THR A 21 -10.57 -15.91 1.11
N TYR A 22 -9.34 -15.47 0.89
CA TYR A 22 -8.11 -16.25 1.05
C TYR A 22 -7.12 -15.52 1.95
N PRO A 23 -6.15 -16.23 2.56
CA PRO A 23 -5.08 -15.58 3.32
C PRO A 23 -4.29 -14.57 2.49
N LEU A 24 -3.83 -13.48 3.13
CA LEU A 24 -3.10 -12.37 2.51
C LEU A 24 -1.89 -12.80 1.65
N ASN A 25 -1.17 -13.83 2.09
CA ASN A 25 0.04 -14.32 1.42
C ASN A 25 -0.21 -15.36 0.33
N THR A 26 -1.48 -15.65 0.01
CA THR A 26 -1.83 -16.50 -1.13
C THR A 26 -1.37 -15.84 -2.42
N TYR A 27 -0.78 -16.61 -3.32
CA TYR A 27 -0.35 -16.08 -4.61
C TYR A 27 -1.59 -15.76 -5.47
N PRO A 28 -1.67 -14.58 -6.12
CA PRO A 28 -2.87 -14.20 -6.87
C PRO A 28 -3.21 -15.14 -8.02
N ASP A 29 -2.23 -15.90 -8.55
CA ASP A 29 -2.47 -16.85 -9.64
C ASP A 29 -3.20 -18.12 -9.19
N ASP A 30 -3.10 -18.46 -7.90
CA ASP A 30 -3.65 -19.68 -7.30
C ASP A 30 -5.13 -19.53 -6.89
N VAL A 31 -5.70 -18.34 -7.07
CA VAL A 31 -7.09 -18.03 -6.70
C VAL A 31 -7.90 -17.54 -7.90
N PRO A 32 -9.22 -17.76 -7.92
CA PRO A 32 -10.08 -17.22 -8.98
C PRO A 32 -10.02 -15.69 -9.08
N ALA A 33 -10.24 -15.15 -10.27
CA ALA A 33 -10.37 -13.72 -10.47
C ALA A 33 -11.49 -13.12 -9.59
N GLY A 34 -11.27 -11.92 -9.07
CA GLY A 34 -12.18 -11.25 -8.16
C GLY A 34 -12.09 -11.71 -6.70
N SER A 35 -11.26 -12.71 -6.37
CA SER A 35 -11.05 -13.16 -4.98
C SER A 35 -10.51 -12.06 -4.06
N TYR A 36 -10.66 -12.24 -2.75
CA TYR A 36 -10.20 -11.31 -1.73
C TYR A 36 -9.05 -11.92 -0.91
N LEU A 37 -7.86 -11.32 -0.99
CA LEU A 37 -6.70 -11.66 -0.17
C LEU A 37 -6.73 -10.83 1.12
N LYS A 38 -7.19 -11.44 2.21
CA LYS A 38 -7.46 -10.77 3.49
C LYS A 38 -6.36 -11.06 4.51
N ASP A 39 -6.01 -10.05 5.30
CA ASP A 39 -5.11 -10.19 6.44
C ASP A 39 -5.83 -10.82 7.62
N LEU A 40 -5.92 -12.15 7.60
CA LEU A 40 -6.62 -12.96 8.59
C LEU A 40 -5.85 -13.09 9.92
N ASN A 41 -4.52 -13.01 9.86
CA ASN A 41 -3.64 -13.24 11.02
C ASN A 41 -3.07 -11.94 11.60
N ASN A 42 -3.62 -10.78 11.22
CA ASN A 42 -3.18 -9.45 11.69
C ASN A 42 -1.67 -9.19 11.45
N GLU A 43 -1.14 -9.71 10.34
CA GLU A 43 0.28 -9.61 9.98
C GLU A 43 0.66 -8.15 9.66
N LEU A 44 -0.30 -7.34 9.21
CA LEU A 44 -0.11 -5.93 8.87
C LEU A 44 -0.12 -5.00 10.09
N THR A 45 -0.83 -5.39 11.15
CA THR A 45 -1.06 -4.58 12.36
C THR A 45 0.22 -4.01 12.98
N PRO A 46 1.36 -4.73 13.06
CA PRO A 46 2.57 -4.21 13.68
C PRO A 46 3.16 -2.95 13.03
N TYR A 47 2.86 -2.68 11.76
CA TYR A 47 3.40 -1.53 11.01
C TYR A 47 2.49 -0.31 11.04
N ILE A 48 1.23 -0.46 11.47
CA ILE A 48 0.26 0.62 11.52
C ILE A 48 0.67 1.64 12.58
N GLY A 49 0.60 2.92 12.22
CA GLY A 49 0.87 4.05 13.11
C GLY A 49 1.57 5.21 12.40
N SER A 50 1.90 6.21 13.22
CA SER A 50 2.72 7.35 12.82
C SER A 50 4.16 7.10 13.23
N TRP A 51 5.08 7.37 12.32
CA TRP A 51 6.50 7.11 12.51
C TRP A 51 7.31 8.34 12.09
N ASN A 52 8.41 8.63 12.79
CA ASN A 52 9.30 9.70 12.40
C ASN A 52 10.78 9.27 12.34
N ALA A 53 11.54 9.97 11.51
CA ALA A 53 12.99 9.87 11.43
C ALA A 53 13.59 11.22 11.01
N SER A 54 14.90 11.36 11.19
CA SER A 54 15.67 12.47 10.65
C SER A 54 16.73 11.93 9.70
N PHE A 55 16.87 12.55 8.53
CA PHE A 55 17.85 12.16 7.52
C PHE A 55 18.34 13.38 6.75
N ASN A 56 19.66 13.59 6.68
CA ASN A 56 20.30 14.68 5.94
C ASN A 56 19.65 16.07 6.18
N GLY A 57 19.36 16.39 7.45
CA GLY A 57 18.77 17.68 7.81
C GLY A 57 17.26 17.81 7.53
N THR A 58 16.60 16.74 7.10
CA THR A 58 15.14 16.69 6.93
C THR A 58 14.49 15.86 8.03
N GLN A 59 13.25 16.22 8.37
CA GLN A 59 12.37 15.42 9.22
C GLN A 59 11.36 14.69 8.33
N ILE A 60 11.24 13.39 8.52
CA ILE A 60 10.35 12.52 7.75
C ILE A 60 9.29 11.98 8.68
N PHE A 61 8.03 12.15 8.30
CA PHE A 61 6.89 11.58 8.99
C PHE A 61 6.20 10.59 8.05
N LEU A 62 5.99 9.36 8.51
CA LEU A 62 5.22 8.34 7.80
C LEU A 62 3.93 8.07 8.56
N PHE A 63 2.82 8.00 7.83
CA PHE A 63 1.49 7.68 8.34
C PHE A 63 1.02 6.39 7.67
N ILE A 64 1.13 5.28 8.39
CA ILE A 64 0.86 3.95 7.87
C ILE A 64 -0.52 3.51 8.35
N SER A 65 -1.41 3.25 7.39
CA SER A 65 -2.79 2.82 7.66
C SER A 65 -3.14 1.55 6.86
N LYS A 66 -4.05 0.73 7.40
CA LYS A 66 -4.60 -0.42 6.67
C LYS A 66 -5.78 0.04 5.82
N GLN A 67 -5.75 -0.31 4.54
CA GLN A 67 -6.86 -0.16 3.61
C GLN A 67 -7.40 -1.55 3.28
N PRO A 68 -8.58 -1.92 3.82
CA PRO A 68 -9.17 -3.20 3.52
C PRO A 68 -9.72 -3.22 2.10
N HIS A 69 -9.81 -4.42 1.51
CA HIS A 69 -10.54 -4.64 0.25
C HIS A 69 -10.14 -3.68 -0.90
N LYS A 70 -8.85 -3.38 -1.05
CA LYS A 70 -8.38 -2.56 -2.16
C LYS A 70 -8.38 -3.38 -3.45
N LEU A 71 -8.96 -2.85 -4.52
CA LEU A 71 -8.86 -3.45 -5.85
C LEU A 71 -7.42 -3.35 -6.37
N ILE A 72 -6.84 -4.50 -6.71
CA ILE A 72 -5.52 -4.64 -7.32
C ILE A 72 -5.70 -5.15 -8.75
N GLN A 73 -5.04 -4.47 -9.69
CA GLN A 73 -4.92 -4.91 -11.07
C GLN A 73 -3.48 -5.33 -11.34
N TYR A 74 -3.29 -6.59 -11.70
CA TYR A 74 -2.00 -7.18 -12.06
C TYR A 74 -2.11 -7.82 -13.43
N GLY A 75 -1.60 -7.12 -14.45
CA GLY A 75 -1.88 -7.44 -15.85
C GLY A 75 -3.39 -7.39 -16.11
N GLU A 76 -3.95 -8.49 -16.63
CA GLU A 76 -5.38 -8.64 -16.89
C GLU A 76 -6.17 -9.11 -15.67
N ARG A 77 -5.50 -9.59 -14.61
CA ARG A 77 -6.17 -10.07 -13.40
C ARG A 77 -6.57 -8.92 -12.49
N LYS A 78 -7.78 -9.05 -11.94
CA LYS A 78 -8.33 -8.16 -10.92
C LYS A 78 -8.68 -8.98 -9.68
N PHE A 79 -8.23 -8.53 -8.52
CA PHE A 79 -8.54 -9.14 -7.23
C PHE A 79 -8.55 -8.06 -6.14
N TYR A 80 -9.08 -8.38 -4.96
CA TYR A 80 -9.11 -7.46 -3.84
C TYR A 80 -8.10 -7.88 -2.79
N ARG A 81 -7.51 -6.92 -2.07
CA ARG A 81 -6.47 -7.22 -1.08
C ARG A 81 -6.51 -6.23 0.08
N ASP A 82 -6.26 -6.72 1.29
CA ASP A 82 -5.88 -5.86 2.42
C ASP A 82 -4.46 -5.33 2.20
N VAL A 83 -4.30 -4.01 2.15
CA VAL A 83 -2.97 -3.39 1.98
C VAL A 83 -2.67 -2.42 3.10
N LEU A 84 -1.39 -2.18 3.34
CA LEU A 84 -0.96 -0.96 4.02
C LEU A 84 -0.74 0.14 2.99
N SER A 85 -1.19 1.35 3.33
CA SER A 85 -0.92 2.57 2.60
C SER A 85 -0.03 3.47 3.46
N ILE A 86 1.07 3.95 2.88
CA ILE A 86 1.94 4.94 3.50
C ILE A 86 1.63 6.30 2.88
N LYS A 87 1.21 7.24 3.72
CA LYS A 87 1.30 8.67 3.43
C LYS A 87 2.48 9.24 4.18
N TYR A 88 2.98 10.39 3.76
CA TYR A 88 4.17 10.97 4.34
C TYR A 88 4.18 12.50 4.26
N GLN A 89 4.95 13.10 5.15
CA GLN A 89 5.26 14.52 5.16
C GLN A 89 6.77 14.69 5.38
N ILE A 90 7.41 15.54 4.57
CA ILE A 90 8.84 15.86 4.66
C ILE A 90 8.98 17.34 5.00
N LYS A 91 9.82 17.64 6.00
CA LYS A 91 10.19 19.00 6.37
C LYS A 91 11.68 19.20 6.29
N ASN A 92 12.12 20.40 5.92
CA ASN A 92 13.52 20.77 6.07
C ASN A 92 13.87 21.10 7.54
N SER A 93 15.14 21.43 7.80
CA SER A 93 15.66 21.77 9.13
C SER A 93 15.00 23.01 9.77
N LEU A 94 14.39 23.88 8.97
CA LEU A 94 13.66 25.07 9.40
C LEU A 94 12.17 24.79 9.67
N GLY A 95 11.71 23.55 9.49
CA GLY A 95 10.31 23.16 9.67
C GLY A 95 9.40 23.46 8.47
N VAL A 96 9.96 23.94 7.35
CA VAL A 96 9.19 24.17 6.11
C VAL A 96 8.85 22.83 5.48
N ILE A 97 7.57 22.64 5.13
CA ILE A 97 7.08 21.45 4.43
C ILE A 97 7.61 21.46 2.99
N LEU A 98 8.38 20.43 2.63
CA LEU A 98 8.87 20.18 1.28
C LEU A 98 7.88 19.35 0.47
N GLN A 99 7.24 18.37 1.10
CA GLN A 99 6.22 17.54 0.49
C GLN A 99 5.24 17.01 1.54
N ASP A 100 3.96 16.95 1.21
CA ASP A 100 2.92 16.41 2.08
C ASP A 100 1.87 15.65 1.28
N THR A 101 1.73 14.35 1.55
CA THR A 101 0.74 13.49 0.92
C THR A 101 -0.43 13.13 1.86
N GLN A 102 -0.41 13.58 3.12
CA GLN A 102 -1.36 13.18 4.17
C GLN A 102 -2.81 13.48 3.78
N ASN A 103 -3.05 14.65 3.20
CA ASN A 103 -4.38 15.12 2.79
C ASN A 103 -4.71 14.83 1.33
N MET A 104 -3.82 14.16 0.58
CA MET A 104 -4.11 13.78 -0.80
C MET A 104 -5.20 12.71 -0.84
N SER A 105 -6.11 12.84 -1.79
CA SER A 105 -7.06 11.78 -2.15
C SER A 105 -6.55 11.12 -3.43
N PHE A 106 -6.48 9.79 -3.42
CA PHE A 106 -6.00 9.01 -4.56
C PHE A 106 -7.18 8.33 -5.23
N GLN A 107 -7.25 8.44 -6.55
CA GLN A 107 -8.21 7.64 -7.33
C GLN A 107 -7.89 6.15 -7.19
N SER A 108 -8.88 5.28 -7.36
CA SER A 108 -8.71 3.83 -7.12
C SER A 108 -7.59 3.21 -7.96
N ASN A 109 -7.35 3.72 -9.15
CA ASN A 109 -6.34 3.26 -10.11
C ASN A 109 -5.09 4.15 -10.17
N GLN A 110 -4.99 5.18 -9.32
CA GLN A 110 -3.84 6.06 -9.29
C GLN A 110 -2.64 5.32 -8.66
N ILE A 111 -1.51 5.36 -9.37
CA ILE A 111 -0.24 4.77 -8.93
C ILE A 111 0.67 5.87 -8.37
N GLU A 112 0.77 6.98 -9.09
CA GLU A 112 1.61 8.12 -8.75
C GLU A 112 1.26 8.71 -7.38
N HIS A 113 2.28 9.11 -6.62
CA HIS A 113 2.22 9.56 -5.22
C HIS A 113 1.76 8.51 -4.21
N THR A 114 1.43 7.29 -4.64
CA THR A 114 0.94 6.24 -3.75
C THR A 114 2.05 5.27 -3.31
N ILE A 115 1.97 4.84 -2.06
CA ILE A 115 2.82 3.78 -1.50
C ILE A 115 1.90 2.69 -0.93
N TYR A 116 1.87 1.52 -1.57
CA TYR A 116 1.02 0.40 -1.15
C TYR A 116 1.84 -0.87 -0.92
N SER A 117 1.48 -1.63 0.12
CA SER A 117 2.14 -2.91 0.41
C SER A 117 1.87 -3.93 -0.69
N LEU A 118 2.91 -4.60 -1.15
CA LEU A 118 2.85 -5.68 -2.14
C LEU A 118 2.91 -7.06 -1.49
N ARG A 119 3.83 -7.24 -0.55
CA ARG A 119 4.15 -8.55 0.03
C ARG A 119 4.60 -8.39 1.47
N ILE A 120 4.14 -9.29 2.34
CA ILE A 120 4.66 -9.44 3.70
C ILE A 120 5.39 -10.78 3.83
N ARG A 121 6.45 -10.79 4.64
CA ARG A 121 7.21 -11.98 5.04
C ARG A 121 7.25 -11.98 6.57
N PRO A 122 6.20 -12.49 7.24
CA PRO A 122 6.05 -12.41 8.69
C PRO A 122 7.24 -13.03 9.43
N THR A 123 7.76 -14.17 8.95
CA THR A 123 8.93 -14.86 9.53
C THR A 123 10.20 -14.03 9.52
N LEU A 124 10.31 -13.04 8.63
CA LEU A 124 11.44 -12.12 8.54
C LEU A 124 11.15 -10.75 9.14
N ASN A 125 9.92 -10.51 9.61
CA ASN A 125 9.44 -9.20 10.03
C ASN A 125 9.67 -8.12 8.98
N VAL A 126 9.43 -8.46 7.69
CA VAL A 126 9.59 -7.53 6.58
C VAL A 126 8.29 -7.39 5.80
N ILE A 127 7.93 -6.17 5.46
CA ILE A 127 6.92 -5.86 4.45
C ILE A 127 7.55 -5.02 3.33
N SER A 128 7.15 -5.30 2.09
CA SER A 128 7.60 -4.60 0.90
C SER A 128 6.45 -3.82 0.29
N PHE A 129 6.75 -2.63 -0.21
CA PHE A 129 5.82 -1.69 -0.82
C PHE A 129 6.27 -1.34 -2.23
N ASN A 130 5.30 -0.99 -3.07
CA ASN A 130 5.52 -0.28 -4.31
C ASN A 130 5.31 1.21 -4.05
N TYR A 131 6.28 2.03 -4.42
CA TYR A 131 6.10 3.47 -4.55
C TYR A 131 5.91 3.81 -6.02
N GLY A 132 4.82 4.50 -6.34
CA GLY A 132 4.53 4.95 -7.71
C GLY A 132 5.32 6.16 -8.18
N GLY A 133 6.19 6.72 -7.34
CA GLY A 133 6.96 7.92 -7.64
C GLY A 133 6.22 9.22 -7.31
N THR A 134 6.95 10.33 -7.35
CA THR A 134 6.40 11.69 -7.30
C THR A 134 5.88 12.08 -8.69
N ASN A 135 5.75 13.38 -8.96
CA ASN A 135 5.36 13.90 -10.26
C ASN A 135 6.13 13.23 -11.41
N CYS A 136 5.40 12.90 -12.47
CA CYS A 136 5.83 12.15 -13.64
C CYS A 136 6.34 10.72 -13.34
N GLY A 137 5.94 10.17 -12.19
CA GLY A 137 6.38 8.86 -11.68
C GLY A 137 7.84 8.82 -11.25
N VAL A 138 8.48 9.96 -11.01
CA VAL A 138 9.92 10.02 -10.69
C VAL A 138 10.19 9.41 -9.32
N GLY A 139 11.22 8.57 -9.23
CA GLY A 139 11.51 7.83 -7.99
C GLY A 139 10.55 6.66 -7.73
N TRP A 140 9.77 6.20 -8.70
CA TRP A 140 9.05 4.95 -8.53
C TRP A 140 10.03 3.81 -8.16
N GLY A 141 9.61 2.89 -7.30
CA GLY A 141 10.55 1.90 -6.77
C GLY A 141 9.98 1.02 -5.67
N SER A 142 10.89 0.34 -4.98
CA SER A 142 10.54 -0.51 -3.84
C SER A 142 10.93 0.14 -2.53
N ILE A 143 10.03 0.07 -1.56
CA ILE A 143 10.32 0.40 -0.16
C ILE A 143 10.18 -0.88 0.66
N ARG A 144 11.05 -1.09 1.63
CA ARG A 144 10.94 -2.18 2.61
C ARG A 144 10.98 -1.61 4.01
N LEU A 145 10.05 -2.09 4.84
CA LEU A 145 10.06 -1.85 6.26
C LEU A 145 10.38 -3.16 6.97
N LYS A 146 11.39 -3.14 7.83
CA LYS A 146 11.70 -4.26 8.74
C LYS A 146 11.31 -3.88 10.16
N LYS A 147 10.38 -4.60 10.77
CA LYS A 147 10.06 -4.41 12.19
C LYS A 147 11.23 -4.88 13.05
N LEU A 148 11.76 -3.99 13.87
CA LEU A 148 12.84 -4.29 14.81
C LEU A 148 12.28 -4.62 16.19
N ASN A 149 11.31 -3.83 16.64
CA ASN A 149 10.57 -4.04 17.88
C ASN A 149 9.20 -3.35 17.78
N SER A 150 8.51 -3.10 18.90
CA SER A 150 7.19 -2.46 18.92
C SER A 150 7.19 -0.96 18.59
N THR A 151 8.33 -0.29 18.75
CA THR A 151 8.48 1.17 18.59
C THR A 151 9.43 1.57 17.47
N GLN A 152 10.11 0.62 16.81
CA GLN A 152 11.09 0.90 15.75
C GLN A 152 10.91 0.01 14.53
N ILE A 153 11.05 0.65 13.36
CA ILE A 153 11.15 -0.01 12.06
C ILE A 153 12.39 0.51 11.32
N SER A 154 13.08 -0.38 10.62
CA SER A 154 14.14 -0.01 9.66
C SER A 154 13.53 0.21 8.29
N TRP A 155 13.98 1.25 7.61
CA TRP A 155 13.59 1.67 6.28
C TRP A 155 14.69 1.37 5.25
N GLU A 156 14.27 0.84 4.11
CA GLU A 156 15.10 0.74 2.90
C GLU A 156 14.27 1.23 1.71
N TYR A 157 14.81 2.16 0.93
CA TYR A 157 14.19 2.64 -0.31
C TYR A 157 15.15 2.46 -1.49
N ILE A 158 14.65 1.78 -2.51
CA ILE A 158 15.38 1.38 -3.71
C ILE A 158 14.60 1.95 -4.91
N PRO A 159 14.90 3.18 -5.36
CA PRO A 159 14.28 3.76 -6.53
C PRO A 159 14.75 3.09 -7.81
N ASN A 160 13.91 3.13 -8.84
CA ASN A 160 14.26 2.74 -10.20
C ASN A 160 14.56 3.98 -11.05
N SER A 161 15.37 3.77 -12.08
CA SER A 161 15.67 4.81 -13.05
C SER A 161 14.44 5.21 -13.84
N THR A 162 14.32 6.52 -14.10
CA THR A 162 13.24 7.10 -14.90
C THR A 162 13.85 7.99 -15.97
N ILE A 163 13.59 7.69 -17.24
CA ILE A 163 13.89 8.62 -18.33
C ILE A 163 12.77 9.67 -18.32
N ILE A 164 13.16 10.95 -18.33
CA ILE A 164 12.27 12.11 -18.34
C ILE A 164 12.58 12.93 -19.58
N ASP A 165 11.53 13.30 -20.30
CA ASP A 165 11.57 14.30 -21.37
C ASP A 165 10.36 15.24 -21.21
N SER A 166 10.29 16.27 -22.05
CA SER A 166 9.20 17.26 -22.02
C SER A 166 7.82 16.69 -22.36
N ASN A 167 7.77 15.53 -23.04
CA ASN A 167 6.50 14.87 -23.39
C ASN A 167 5.95 14.07 -22.20
N LYS A 168 6.84 13.52 -21.37
CA LYS A 168 6.50 12.78 -20.17
C LYS A 168 6.30 13.68 -18.96
N CYS A 169 7.06 14.76 -18.86
CA CYS A 169 7.02 15.68 -17.74
C CYS A 169 7.14 17.13 -18.21
N PRO A 170 6.09 17.96 -18.04
CA PRO A 170 6.14 19.37 -18.44
C PRO A 170 7.30 20.11 -17.77
N SER A 171 7.96 20.99 -18.52
CA SER A 171 9.04 21.83 -17.99
C SER A 171 8.56 22.65 -16.78
N GLY A 172 9.38 22.69 -15.73
CA GLY A 172 9.03 23.38 -14.47
C GLY A 172 8.27 22.52 -13.46
N THR A 173 7.92 21.28 -13.80
CA THR A 173 7.38 20.32 -12.83
C THR A 173 8.44 19.96 -11.80
N ASP A 174 8.10 20.02 -10.52
CA ASP A 174 8.99 19.55 -9.45
C ASP A 174 9.10 18.02 -9.48
N ILE A 175 10.30 17.53 -9.80
CA ILE A 175 10.62 16.10 -9.89
C ILE A 175 11.49 15.61 -8.73
N ASN A 176 11.68 16.44 -7.70
CA ASN A 176 12.53 16.08 -6.57
C ASN A 176 11.96 14.89 -5.79
N ILE A 177 12.84 13.96 -5.43
CA ILE A 177 12.52 12.84 -4.55
C ILE A 177 12.89 13.24 -3.13
N TYR A 178 11.89 13.57 -2.31
CA TYR A 178 12.11 13.98 -0.92
C TYR A 178 12.17 12.81 0.08
N LEU A 179 11.76 11.61 -0.34
CA LEU A 179 11.90 10.40 0.48
C LEU A 179 13.38 9.99 0.60
N PRO A 180 13.82 9.49 1.76
CA PRO A 180 15.22 9.17 1.99
C PRO A 180 15.63 7.90 1.22
N GLU A 181 16.43 8.09 0.17
CA GLU A 181 17.08 7.01 -0.59
C GLU A 181 18.25 6.46 0.22
N THR A 182 17.94 5.52 1.11
CA THR A 182 18.91 4.94 2.03
C THR A 182 18.41 3.59 2.53
N LYS A 183 19.31 2.88 3.21
CA LYS A 183 19.04 1.61 3.87
C LYS A 183 19.37 1.74 5.36
N ASP A 184 18.61 1.01 6.18
CA ASP A 184 18.79 0.93 7.62
C ASP A 184 18.53 2.26 8.36
N LEU A 185 17.77 3.18 7.75
CA LEU A 185 17.25 4.35 8.44
C LEU A 185 16.19 3.93 9.45
N ILE A 186 16.37 4.30 10.71
CA ILE A 186 15.47 3.91 11.78
C ILE A 186 14.37 4.95 11.96
N PHE A 187 13.14 4.50 11.82
CA PHE A 187 11.95 5.24 12.19
C PHE A 187 11.47 4.83 13.57
N THR A 188 11.06 5.81 14.37
CA THR A 188 10.50 5.61 15.70
C THR A 188 9.01 5.94 15.71
N LYS A 189 8.23 5.11 16.38
CA LYS A 189 6.78 5.31 16.53
C LYS A 189 6.50 6.55 17.38
N GLN A 190 5.50 7.34 16.98
CA GLN A 190 5.00 8.50 17.72
C GLN A 190 3.81 8.14 18.60
#